data_AF-A0A1Y1KMK8-F1
#
_entry.id   AF-A0A1Y1KMK8-F1
#
_cell.length_a   1.000
_cell.length_b   1.000
_cell.length_c   1.000
_cell.angle_alpha   90.00
_cell.angle_beta   90.00
_cell.angle_gamma   90.00
#
_symmetry.space_group_name_H-M   'P 1'
#
loop_
_entity.id
_entity.type
_entity.pdbx_description
1 polymer ?
#
loop_
_entity_poly.entity_id
_entity_poly.type
_entity_poly.pdbx_seq_one_letter_code
_entity_poly.pdbx_strand_id
1 'polypeptide(L)'
;MASVKDADNCIANLNNSELNGIVIKIEKERPDSSFEKFKSKALNVKSKTLEKNGKKCENKESEPNTEDLKSEEPKTQAEDPAEKQPDSTNRKSRSRDLSRHGSISSTTKKDSLLTYEQIKEKQERQRYHKRLLQEENRRRREEAARRREFEKIEHAKIARLEREREKLHDEKEKLRSDKEKLRYEKEKLDREKDRIIKLEREINLEKLELEREKARFQEERRALKRSAEFRRSDSFEDRKRVTTERHFEDGSTQIRFEPHG
;
A
#
# COMPACT_ATOMS: atom_id res chain seq x y z
N MET A 1 6.33 19.07 27.00
CA MET A 1 5.00 19.70 26.80
C MET A 1 4.95 20.91 27.71
N ALA A 2 4.67 22.12 27.19
CA ALA A 2 4.73 23.36 27.96
C ALA A 2 3.45 23.62 28.80
N SER A 3 2.31 23.05 28.39
CA SER A 3 1.04 23.13 29.11
C SER A 3 0.35 21.76 29.20
N VAL A 4 -0.47 21.58 30.23
CA VAL A 4 -1.35 20.40 30.37
C VAL A 4 -2.34 20.33 29.20
N LYS A 5 -2.81 21.48 28.71
CA LYS A 5 -3.69 21.56 27.53
C LYS A 5 -2.98 21.06 26.27
N ASP A 6 -1.69 21.35 26.13
CA ASP A 6 -0.89 20.88 24.99
C ASP A 6 -0.72 19.36 25.05
N ALA A 7 -0.52 18.82 26.25
CA ALA A 7 -0.41 17.38 26.45
C ALA A 7 -1.72 16.66 26.11
N ASP A 8 -2.87 17.16 26.57
CA ASP A 8 -4.18 16.58 26.28
C ASP A 8 -4.50 16.67 24.76
N ASN A 9 -4.16 17.77 24.10
CA ASN A 9 -4.29 17.91 22.64
C ASN A 9 -3.39 16.92 21.87
N CYS A 10 -2.16 16.72 22.34
CA CYS A 10 -1.25 15.76 21.72
C CYS A 10 -1.73 14.32 21.92
N ILE A 11 -2.26 13.97 23.09
CA ILE A 11 -2.87 12.66 23.33
C ILE A 11 -4.06 12.47 22.37
N ALA A 12 -4.95 13.45 22.23
CA ALA A 12 -6.09 13.34 21.33
C ALA A 12 -5.69 13.13 19.86
N ASN A 13 -4.64 13.82 19.39
CA ASN A 13 -4.22 13.78 17.99
C ASN A 13 -3.32 12.61 17.63
N LEU A 14 -2.48 12.14 18.57
CA LEU A 14 -1.48 11.10 18.30
C LEU A 14 -1.91 9.71 18.78
N ASN A 15 -2.93 9.60 19.62
CA ASN A 15 -3.42 8.31 20.07
C ASN A 15 -4.10 7.55 18.91
N ASN A 16 -3.70 6.31 18.69
CA ASN A 16 -4.07 5.46 17.55
C ASN A 16 -3.55 5.94 16.19
N SER A 17 -2.55 6.82 16.16
CA SER A 17 -1.83 7.12 14.91
C SER A 17 -0.88 5.98 14.54
N GLU A 18 -0.54 5.86 13.24
CA GLU A 18 0.41 4.87 12.76
C GLU A 18 1.81 5.48 12.67
N LEU A 19 2.78 4.85 13.33
CA LEU A 19 4.20 5.17 13.21
C LEU A 19 4.93 3.92 12.69
N ASN A 20 5.52 4.01 11.50
CA ASN A 20 6.18 2.89 10.83
C ASN A 20 5.30 1.63 10.67
N GLY A 21 3.99 1.82 10.44
CA GLY A 21 3.01 0.74 10.27
C GLY A 21 2.56 0.08 11.58
N ILE A 22 2.93 0.63 12.74
CA ILE A 22 2.48 0.17 14.06
C ILE A 22 1.61 1.27 14.67
N VAL A 23 0.41 0.90 15.13
CA VAL A 23 -0.50 1.81 15.82
C VAL A 23 0.06 2.12 17.21
N ILE A 24 0.34 3.39 17.49
CA ILE A 24 0.82 3.85 18.79
C ILE A 24 -0.35 4.25 19.69
N LYS A 25 -0.29 3.85 20.96
CA LYS A 25 -1.28 4.21 21.99
C LYS A 25 -0.62 5.09 23.04
N ILE A 26 -1.21 6.25 23.29
CA ILE A 26 -0.70 7.22 24.26
C ILE A 26 -1.72 7.35 25.38
N GLU A 27 -1.30 7.04 26.60
CA GLU A 27 -2.15 7.12 27.80
C GLU A 27 -1.63 8.19 28.76
N LYS A 28 -2.57 8.88 29.42
CA LYS A 28 -2.26 9.80 30.51
C LYS A 28 -1.86 8.99 31.72
N GLU A 29 -0.63 9.16 32.19
CA GLU A 29 -0.15 8.48 33.38
C GLU A 29 -1.00 8.91 34.59
N ARG A 30 -1.59 7.92 35.27
CA ARG A 30 -2.32 8.17 36.52
C ARG A 30 -1.30 8.37 37.63
N PRO A 31 -1.44 9.40 38.50
CA PRO A 31 -0.46 9.70 39.55
C PRO A 31 -0.31 8.57 40.59
N ASP A 32 -1.27 7.65 40.66
CA ASP A 32 -1.22 6.52 41.60
C ASP A 32 -0.50 5.29 41.03
N SER A 33 -0.14 5.29 39.74
CA SER A 33 0.46 4.13 39.04
C SER A 33 1.99 4.08 39.08
N SER A 34 2.67 5.15 39.50
CA SER A 34 4.12 5.34 39.31
C SER A 34 4.97 4.85 40.50
N PHE A 35 4.37 4.33 41.57
CA PHE A 35 5.12 3.73 42.70
C PHE A 35 5.17 2.19 42.72
N GLU A 36 4.32 1.47 41.99
CA GLU A 36 4.27 -0.01 42.06
C GLU A 36 4.99 -0.75 40.92
N LYS A 37 5.36 -0.07 39.82
CA LYS A 37 5.83 -0.77 38.60
C LYS A 37 7.30 -1.23 38.60
N PHE A 38 8.04 -1.06 39.70
CA PHE A 38 9.40 -1.63 39.84
C PHE A 38 9.45 -2.96 40.61
N LYS A 39 8.32 -3.52 41.08
CA LYS A 39 8.33 -4.75 41.90
C LYS A 39 7.62 -5.99 41.35
N SER A 40 6.98 -5.96 40.18
CA SER A 40 6.29 -7.14 39.64
C SER A 40 6.74 -7.50 38.22
N LYS A 41 7.93 -8.10 38.12
CA LYS A 41 8.14 -9.19 37.16
C LYS A 41 7.50 -10.46 37.74
N ALA A 42 6.89 -11.24 36.85
CA ALA A 42 6.39 -12.61 37.03
C ALA A 42 4.88 -12.76 37.30
N LEU A 43 4.28 -13.63 36.49
CA LEU A 43 2.91 -14.15 36.53
C LEU A 43 1.84 -13.19 36.00
N ASN A 44 1.29 -13.44 34.80
CA ASN A 44 0.06 -14.24 34.69
C ASN A 44 -0.51 -14.15 33.25
N VAL A 45 -0.61 -15.32 32.63
CA VAL A 45 -1.34 -15.58 31.39
C VAL A 45 -2.76 -15.96 31.78
N LYS A 46 -3.77 -15.15 31.43
CA LYS A 46 -5.13 -15.54 30.95
C LYS A 46 -6.24 -14.53 31.28
N SER A 47 -6.90 -14.11 30.20
CA SER A 47 -8.34 -14.27 29.95
C SER A 47 -9.34 -13.14 30.27
N LYS A 48 -10.36 -13.13 29.38
CA LYS A 48 -11.77 -12.71 29.53
C LYS A 48 -12.07 -11.21 29.32
N THR A 49 -12.63 -10.84 28.16
CA THR A 49 -14.05 -10.84 27.70
C THR A 49 -14.95 -9.74 28.27
N LEU A 50 -15.57 -9.03 27.31
CA LEU A 50 -16.88 -8.37 27.32
C LEU A 50 -17.06 -7.11 28.18
N GLU A 51 -17.41 -5.99 27.54
CA GLU A 51 -18.79 -5.44 27.56
C GLU A 51 -18.93 -4.19 26.68
N LYS A 52 -20.18 -4.04 26.20
CA LYS A 52 -20.74 -3.01 25.33
C LYS A 52 -20.65 -1.60 25.93
N ASN A 53 -20.67 -0.57 25.08
CA ASN A 53 -21.75 0.43 25.10
C ASN A 53 -21.77 1.27 23.81
N GLY A 54 -22.95 1.32 23.19
CA GLY A 54 -23.21 2.07 21.97
C GLY A 54 -23.53 3.54 22.24
N LYS A 55 -23.36 4.37 21.21
CA LYS A 55 -24.04 5.66 21.07
C LYS A 55 -24.36 5.94 19.59
N LYS A 56 -25.65 5.72 19.32
CA LYS A 56 -26.57 6.41 18.41
C LYS A 56 -26.01 7.69 17.76
N CYS A 57 -26.06 7.76 16.44
CA CYS A 57 -26.39 8.99 15.71
C CYS A 57 -27.15 8.66 14.43
N GLU A 58 -28.18 9.45 14.23
CA GLU A 58 -29.20 9.47 13.19
C GLU A 58 -28.60 9.74 11.82
N ASN A 59 -29.18 9.19 10.76
CA ASN A 59 -29.12 9.85 9.46
C ASN A 59 -30.38 9.61 8.63
N LYS A 60 -30.78 10.72 8.01
CA LYS A 60 -32.02 10.99 7.30
C LYS A 60 -32.00 10.39 5.89
N GLU A 61 -33.21 10.21 5.41
CA GLU A 61 -33.67 9.81 4.09
C GLU A 61 -32.93 10.46 2.91
N SER A 62 -32.69 9.68 1.87
CA SER A 62 -32.97 10.04 0.46
C SER A 62 -32.71 8.84 -0.45
N GLU A 63 -33.79 8.27 -0.99
CA GLU A 63 -33.80 7.54 -2.26
C GLU A 63 -34.31 8.50 -3.37
N PRO A 64 -34.47 8.07 -4.64
CA PRO A 64 -33.45 7.59 -5.56
C PRO A 64 -33.55 8.36 -6.90
N ASN A 65 -32.57 8.19 -7.81
CA ASN A 65 -32.85 8.42 -9.24
C ASN A 65 -32.19 7.31 -10.07
N THR A 66 -33.09 6.55 -10.68
CA THR A 66 -32.93 5.65 -11.81
C THR A 66 -32.65 6.43 -13.08
N GLU A 67 -31.67 6.02 -13.89
CA GLU A 67 -31.81 6.01 -15.36
C GLU A 67 -31.02 4.82 -15.93
N ASP A 68 -31.76 4.01 -16.71
CA ASP A 68 -31.30 2.95 -17.61
C ASP A 68 -30.36 3.50 -18.69
N LEU A 69 -29.49 2.65 -19.25
CA LEU A 69 -29.46 2.32 -20.70
C LEU A 69 -28.25 1.43 -21.09
N LYS A 70 -28.58 0.20 -21.47
CA LYS A 70 -28.18 -0.55 -22.68
C LYS A 70 -26.70 -0.82 -23.04
N SER A 71 -26.43 -2.14 -23.06
CA SER A 71 -25.82 -2.99 -24.11
C SER A 71 -24.44 -2.65 -24.67
N GLU A 72 -23.53 -3.63 -24.65
CA GLU A 72 -23.07 -4.37 -25.84
C GLU A 72 -22.35 -5.67 -25.43
N GLU A 73 -22.61 -6.76 -26.17
CA GLU A 73 -21.82 -8.00 -26.18
C GLU A 73 -20.46 -7.77 -26.90
N PRO A 74 -19.45 -8.66 -26.77
CA PRO A 74 -19.39 -9.79 -27.71
C PRO A 74 -18.84 -11.12 -27.15
N LYS A 75 -19.51 -12.21 -27.56
CA LYS A 75 -19.04 -13.49 -28.12
C LYS A 75 -17.65 -14.09 -27.74
N THR A 76 -17.74 -15.22 -27.04
CA THR A 76 -17.18 -16.58 -27.31
C THR A 76 -15.72 -16.77 -27.77
N GLN A 77 -14.98 -17.56 -26.98
CA GLN A 77 -14.05 -18.65 -27.35
C GLN A 77 -13.80 -19.46 -26.05
N ALA A 78 -14.50 -20.58 -25.81
CA ALA A 78 -14.15 -21.96 -26.20
C ALA A 78 -12.70 -22.33 -25.85
N GLU A 79 -12.48 -23.06 -24.74
CA GLU A 79 -11.68 -24.30 -24.64
C GLU A 79 -12.01 -25.04 -23.30
N ASP A 80 -12.39 -26.32 -23.42
CA ASP A 80 -12.49 -27.31 -22.33
C ASP A 80 -11.07 -27.75 -21.88
N PRO A 81 -10.91 -28.25 -20.64
CA PRO A 81 -10.81 -29.71 -20.55
C PRO A 81 -11.60 -30.33 -19.39
N ALA A 82 -12.12 -31.51 -19.71
CA ALA A 82 -12.87 -32.41 -18.88
C ALA A 82 -12.14 -32.86 -17.60
N GLU A 83 -12.83 -32.79 -16.47
CA GLU A 83 -12.48 -33.57 -15.28
C GLU A 83 -13.72 -34.24 -14.65
N LYS A 84 -13.97 -35.44 -15.16
CA LYS A 84 -14.34 -36.67 -14.45
C LYS A 84 -15.14 -36.52 -13.15
N GLN A 85 -16.46 -36.59 -13.31
CA GLN A 85 -17.39 -37.11 -12.30
C GLN A 85 -17.14 -38.62 -12.09
N PRO A 86 -17.04 -39.14 -10.86
CA PRO A 86 -17.19 -40.57 -10.63
C PRO A 86 -18.67 -40.93 -10.57
N ASP A 87 -19.12 -41.56 -11.65
CA ASP A 87 -20.32 -42.37 -11.75
C ASP A 87 -20.21 -43.56 -10.77
N SER A 88 -21.02 -43.53 -9.71
CA SER A 88 -21.03 -44.56 -8.66
C SER A 88 -22.41 -45.22 -8.63
N THR A 89 -22.58 -46.13 -9.57
CA THR A 89 -23.28 -47.41 -9.45
C THR A 89 -24.25 -47.59 -8.28
N ASN A 90 -25.55 -47.56 -8.62
CA ASN A 90 -26.49 -48.66 -8.35
C ASN A 90 -25.95 -49.80 -7.46
N ARG A 91 -26.27 -49.78 -6.16
CA ARG A 91 -26.43 -51.00 -5.36
C ARG A 91 -27.74 -50.96 -4.58
N LYS A 92 -28.77 -51.39 -5.31
CA LYS A 92 -30.02 -51.94 -4.81
C LYS A 92 -29.73 -53.18 -3.95
N SER A 93 -29.47 -52.99 -2.66
CA SER A 93 -29.45 -54.09 -1.69
C SER A 93 -30.89 -54.44 -1.32
N ARG A 94 -31.48 -55.35 -2.10
CA ARG A 94 -32.57 -56.20 -1.64
C ARG A 94 -32.04 -57.09 -0.51
N SER A 95 -32.23 -56.71 0.76
CA SER A 95 -32.28 -57.68 1.85
C SER A 95 -33.73 -58.09 2.05
N ARG A 96 -34.12 -59.13 1.32
CA ARG A 96 -35.25 -59.98 1.64
C ARG A 96 -34.86 -60.85 2.83
N ASP A 97 -35.86 -61.08 3.67
CA ASP A 97 -35.99 -62.18 4.63
C ASP A 97 -35.22 -62.04 5.95
N LEU A 98 -35.96 -61.74 7.02
CA LEU A 98 -36.23 -62.66 8.14
C LEU A 98 -36.76 -61.91 9.38
N SER A 99 -38.08 -61.84 9.52
CA SER A 99 -38.76 -62.12 10.80
C SER A 99 -40.27 -62.13 10.60
N ARG A 100 -40.77 -63.23 10.02
CA ARG A 100 -42.10 -63.75 10.34
C ARG A 100 -42.05 -64.24 11.79
N HIS A 101 -42.50 -63.42 12.73
CA HIS A 101 -42.97 -63.88 14.04
C HIS A 101 -44.05 -62.94 14.53
N GLY A 102 -45.19 -63.50 14.92
CA GLY A 102 -46.21 -62.77 15.68
C GLY A 102 -47.58 -62.68 15.04
N SER A 103 -48.06 -63.74 14.40
CA SER A 103 -49.50 -63.99 14.29
C SER A 103 -50.08 -64.25 15.68
N ILE A 104 -50.59 -63.21 16.35
CA ILE A 104 -51.74 -63.28 17.28
C ILE A 104 -52.53 -61.97 17.12
N SER A 105 -53.85 -62.11 17.05
CA SER A 105 -54.90 -61.06 17.07
C SER A 105 -55.63 -60.86 15.74
N SER A 106 -56.16 -61.96 15.21
CA SER A 106 -57.33 -61.97 14.34
C SER A 106 -58.60 -62.00 15.21
N THR A 107 -58.92 -60.90 15.88
CA THR A 107 -60.26 -60.70 16.45
C THR A 107 -60.60 -59.22 16.32
N THR A 108 -61.79 -58.94 15.78
CA THR A 108 -62.44 -57.63 15.62
C THR A 108 -62.00 -56.73 14.45
N LYS A 109 -62.33 -57.16 13.23
CA LYS A 109 -62.62 -56.25 12.10
C LYS A 109 -63.95 -55.50 12.34
N LYS A 110 -64.03 -54.69 13.39
CA LYS A 110 -65.14 -53.74 13.64
C LYS A 110 -64.69 -52.27 13.72
N ASP A 111 -63.38 -51.99 13.61
CA ASP A 111 -62.82 -50.63 13.77
C ASP A 111 -62.38 -50.00 12.44
N SER A 112 -63.17 -50.17 11.38
CA SER A 112 -62.92 -49.49 10.10
C SER A 112 -63.43 -48.05 10.08
N LEU A 113 -64.29 -47.68 11.04
CA LEU A 113 -64.77 -46.32 11.21
C LEU A 113 -63.92 -45.68 12.29
N LEU A 114 -63.03 -44.77 11.90
CA LEU A 114 -62.31 -43.93 12.86
C LEU A 114 -63.34 -43.25 13.75
N THR A 115 -63.16 -43.34 15.06
CA THR A 115 -63.94 -42.56 16.01
C THR A 115 -63.77 -41.07 15.70
N TYR A 116 -64.79 -40.28 16.00
CA TYR A 116 -64.80 -38.83 15.71
C TYR A 116 -63.55 -38.12 16.27
N GLU A 117 -63.06 -38.55 17.43
CA GLU A 117 -61.79 -38.09 18.01
C GLU A 117 -60.58 -38.41 17.13
N GLN A 118 -60.48 -39.61 16.58
CA GLN A 118 -59.38 -40.00 15.69
C GLN A 118 -59.42 -39.23 14.36
N ILE A 119 -60.62 -38.96 13.82
CA ILE A 119 -60.79 -38.14 12.61
C ILE A 119 -60.35 -36.70 12.88
N LYS A 120 -60.81 -36.13 14.00
CA LYS A 120 -60.45 -34.78 14.44
C LYS A 120 -58.94 -34.67 14.66
N GLU A 121 -58.34 -35.61 15.37
CA GLU A 121 -56.90 -35.67 15.63
C GLU A 121 -56.11 -35.80 14.32
N LYS A 122 -56.55 -36.63 13.37
CA LYS A 122 -55.88 -36.79 12.07
C LYS A 122 -55.93 -35.52 11.23
N GLN A 123 -57.06 -34.81 11.21
CA GLN A 123 -57.17 -33.51 10.54
C GLN A 123 -56.33 -32.43 11.24
N GLU A 124 -56.26 -32.47 12.57
CA GLU A 124 -55.46 -31.53 13.36
C GLU A 124 -53.95 -31.76 13.15
N ARG A 125 -53.50 -33.01 13.11
CA ARG A 125 -52.14 -33.39 12.69
C ARG A 125 -51.82 -32.93 11.27
N GLN A 126 -52.76 -33.03 10.33
CA GLN A 126 -52.57 -32.52 8.97
C GLN A 126 -52.45 -30.99 8.91
N ARG A 127 -53.27 -30.25 9.67
CA ARG A 127 -53.18 -28.79 9.77
C ARG A 127 -51.87 -28.36 10.41
N TYR A 128 -51.42 -29.06 11.44
CA TYR A 128 -50.13 -28.83 12.09
C TYR A 128 -48.97 -29.10 11.12
N HIS A 129 -48.98 -30.23 10.41
CA HIS A 129 -47.96 -30.54 9.41
C HIS A 129 -47.90 -29.50 8.28
N LYS A 130 -49.06 -29.03 7.80
CA LYS A 130 -49.14 -27.96 6.79
C LYS A 130 -48.55 -26.64 7.30
N ARG A 131 -48.83 -26.26 8.55
CA ARG A 131 -48.21 -25.07 9.18
C ARG A 131 -46.71 -25.24 9.32
N LEU A 132 -46.26 -26.41 9.76
CA LEU A 132 -44.83 -26.71 9.91
C LEU A 132 -44.09 -26.59 8.57
N LEU A 133 -44.66 -27.11 7.48
CA LEU A 133 -44.05 -27.02 6.15
C LEU A 133 -44.01 -25.57 5.63
N GLN A 134 -45.06 -24.79 5.89
CA GLN A 134 -45.09 -23.37 5.52
C GLN A 134 -44.06 -22.56 6.32
N GLU A 135 -43.93 -22.84 7.61
CA GLU A 135 -42.98 -22.19 8.51
C GLU A 135 -41.54 -22.59 8.20
N GLU A 136 -41.29 -23.86 7.86
CA GLU A 136 -39.99 -24.33 7.39
C GLU A 136 -39.59 -23.66 6.07
N ASN A 137 -40.54 -23.54 5.11
CA ASN A 137 -40.29 -22.83 3.86
C ASN A 137 -40.04 -21.33 4.07
N ARG A 138 -40.74 -20.69 5.02
CA ARG A 138 -40.47 -19.31 5.43
C ARG A 138 -39.03 -19.19 5.95
N ARG A 139 -38.62 -20.11 6.83
CA ARG A 139 -37.27 -20.13 7.41
C ARG A 139 -36.18 -20.35 6.36
N ARG A 140 -36.38 -21.27 5.40
CA ARG A 140 -35.43 -21.48 4.28
C ARG A 140 -35.27 -20.24 3.41
N ARG A 141 -36.35 -19.51 3.15
CA ARG A 141 -36.29 -18.26 2.37
C ARG A 141 -35.56 -17.16 3.11
N GLU A 142 -35.81 -16.99 4.41
CA GLU A 142 -35.08 -16.04 5.25
C GLU A 142 -33.59 -16.39 5.34
N GLU A 143 -33.25 -17.67 5.51
CA GLU A 143 -31.85 -18.10 5.59
C GLU A 143 -31.12 -17.92 4.25
N ALA A 144 -31.79 -18.19 3.12
CA ALA A 144 -31.27 -17.90 1.79
C ALA A 144 -31.09 -16.38 1.56
N ALA A 145 -31.99 -15.55 2.07
CA ALA A 145 -31.85 -14.10 2.00
C ALA A 145 -30.64 -13.62 2.80
N ARG A 146 -30.44 -14.12 4.03
CA ARG A 146 -29.26 -13.80 4.84
C ARG A 146 -27.96 -14.20 4.14
N ARG A 147 -27.90 -15.38 3.51
CA ARG A 147 -26.70 -15.80 2.75
C ARG A 147 -26.38 -14.84 1.61
N ARG A 148 -27.39 -14.45 0.83
CA ARG A 148 -27.23 -13.46 -0.25
C ARG A 148 -26.78 -12.09 0.27
N GLU A 149 -27.25 -11.68 1.44
CA GLU A 149 -26.79 -10.43 2.07
C GLU A 149 -25.33 -10.51 2.48
N PHE A 150 -24.89 -11.62 3.09
CA PHE A 150 -23.47 -11.84 3.39
C PHE A 150 -22.61 -11.82 2.12
N GLU A 151 -23.02 -12.54 1.07
CA GLU A 151 -22.32 -12.54 -0.22
C GLU A 151 -22.24 -11.14 -0.83
N LYS A 152 -23.33 -10.35 -0.80
CA LYS A 152 -23.31 -8.96 -1.27
C LYS A 152 -22.30 -8.09 -0.52
N ILE A 153 -22.23 -8.25 0.81
CA ILE A 153 -21.28 -7.49 1.64
C ILE A 153 -19.84 -7.91 1.31
N GLU A 154 -19.58 -9.20 1.15
CA GLU A 154 -18.26 -9.70 0.79
C GLU A 154 -17.84 -9.26 -0.61
N HIS A 155 -18.72 -9.38 -1.61
CA HIS A 155 -18.46 -8.88 -2.96
C HIS A 155 -18.22 -7.37 -2.97
N ALA A 156 -18.98 -6.58 -2.21
CA ALA A 156 -18.75 -5.15 -2.10
C ALA A 156 -17.38 -4.84 -1.46
N LYS A 157 -16.98 -5.61 -0.44
CA LYS A 157 -15.66 -5.48 0.20
C LYS A 157 -14.53 -5.84 -0.76
N ILE A 158 -14.67 -6.94 -1.50
CA ILE A 158 -13.70 -7.37 -2.50
C ILE A 158 -13.57 -6.31 -3.60
N ALA A 159 -14.68 -5.84 -4.16
CA ALA A 159 -14.68 -4.82 -5.20
C ALA A 159 -14.08 -3.48 -4.72
N ARG A 160 -14.19 -3.15 -3.43
CA ARG A 160 -13.50 -1.98 -2.87
C ARG A 160 -11.98 -2.20 -2.81
N LEU A 161 -11.55 -3.37 -2.32
CA LEU A 161 -10.12 -3.71 -2.24
C LEU A 161 -9.49 -3.82 -3.63
N GLU A 162 -10.21 -4.30 -4.63
CA GLU A 162 -9.74 -4.33 -6.03
C GLU A 162 -9.51 -2.93 -6.59
N ARG A 163 -10.45 -2.00 -6.40
CA ARG A 163 -10.24 -0.58 -6.80
C ARG A 163 -9.05 0.06 -6.10
N GLU A 164 -8.81 -0.26 -4.82
CA GLU A 164 -7.63 0.23 -4.10
C GLU A 164 -6.33 -0.37 -4.66
N ARG A 165 -6.33 -1.67 -4.98
CA ARG A 165 -5.19 -2.34 -5.64
C ARG A 165 -4.90 -1.80 -7.03
N GLU A 166 -5.94 -1.55 -7.82
CA GLU A 166 -5.85 -0.98 -9.17
C GLU A 166 -5.26 0.43 -9.12
N LYS A 167 -5.75 1.30 -8.22
CA LYS A 167 -5.18 2.63 -8.01
C LYS A 167 -3.69 2.58 -7.65
N LEU A 168 -3.30 1.66 -6.78
CA LEU A 168 -1.89 1.47 -6.42
C LEU A 168 -1.06 0.92 -7.58
N HIS A 169 -1.66 0.13 -8.47
CA HIS A 169 -0.99 -0.34 -9.68
C HIS A 169 -0.73 0.82 -10.63
N ASP A 170 -1.74 1.64 -10.92
CA ASP A 170 -1.63 2.82 -11.77
C ASP A 170 -0.60 3.82 -11.23
N GLU A 171 -0.59 4.06 -9.92
CA GLU A 171 0.38 4.94 -9.28
C GLU A 171 1.81 4.38 -9.41
N LYS A 172 1.99 3.07 -9.19
CA LYS A 172 3.29 2.42 -9.41
C LYS A 172 3.75 2.51 -10.86
N GLU A 173 2.83 2.38 -11.82
CA GLU A 173 3.15 2.48 -13.25
C GLU A 173 3.54 3.90 -13.64
N LYS A 174 2.83 4.92 -13.15
CA LYS A 174 3.19 6.33 -13.32
C LYS A 174 4.57 6.61 -12.74
N LEU A 175 4.85 6.15 -11.51
CA LEU A 175 6.16 6.31 -10.89
C LEU A 175 7.28 5.61 -11.68
N ARG A 176 7.03 4.44 -12.27
CA ARG A 176 7.99 3.79 -13.17
C ARG A 176 8.27 4.62 -14.40
N SER A 177 7.22 5.10 -15.06
CA SER A 177 7.31 5.95 -16.25
C SER A 177 8.09 7.23 -15.96
N ASP A 178 7.82 7.90 -14.84
CA ASP A 178 8.52 9.12 -14.46
C ASP A 178 9.98 8.86 -14.06
N LYS A 179 10.26 7.73 -13.39
CA LYS A 179 11.62 7.29 -13.11
C LYS A 179 12.41 7.02 -14.39
N GLU A 180 11.78 6.48 -15.42
CA GLU A 180 12.41 6.27 -16.74
C GLU A 180 12.68 7.59 -17.46
N LYS A 181 11.73 8.54 -17.45
CA LYS A 181 11.95 9.89 -17.98
C LYS A 181 13.13 10.59 -17.32
N LEU A 182 13.21 10.52 -15.99
CA LEU A 182 14.35 11.09 -15.24
C LEU A 182 15.68 10.41 -15.59
N ARG A 183 15.69 9.09 -15.83
CA ARG A 183 16.88 8.39 -16.29
C ARG A 183 17.33 8.88 -17.66
N TYR A 184 16.39 9.02 -18.59
CA TYR A 184 16.67 9.52 -19.93
C TYR A 184 17.19 10.96 -19.92
N GLU A 185 16.57 11.83 -19.12
CA GLU A 185 17.00 13.21 -18.96
C GLU A 185 18.40 13.31 -18.34
N LYS A 186 18.67 12.50 -17.31
CA LYS A 186 20.01 12.41 -16.71
C LYS A 186 21.06 11.96 -17.71
N GLU A 187 20.76 10.94 -18.51
CA GLU A 187 21.68 10.47 -19.56
C GLU A 187 21.93 11.56 -20.62
N LYS A 188 20.90 12.32 -21.01
CA LYS A 188 21.06 13.45 -21.92
C LYS A 188 21.99 14.52 -21.34
N LEU A 189 21.81 14.88 -20.08
CA LEU A 189 22.67 15.84 -19.38
C LEU A 189 24.11 15.34 -19.29
N ASP A 190 24.34 14.06 -19.05
CA ASP A 190 25.69 13.50 -18.97
C ASP A 190 26.39 13.55 -20.35
N ARG A 191 25.66 13.29 -21.45
CA ARG A 191 26.19 13.49 -22.81
C ARG A 191 26.50 14.96 -23.11
N GLU A 192 25.70 15.89 -22.62
CA GLU A 192 25.96 17.32 -22.77
C GLU A 192 27.18 17.77 -21.96
N LYS A 193 27.34 17.28 -20.72
CA LYS A 193 28.54 17.51 -19.91
C LYS A 193 29.79 16.99 -20.61
N ASP A 194 29.75 15.81 -21.20
CA ASP A 194 30.89 15.26 -21.95
C ASP A 194 31.27 16.13 -23.16
N ARG A 195 30.28 16.72 -23.85
CA ARG A 195 30.52 17.67 -24.94
C ARG A 195 31.18 18.95 -24.42
N ILE A 196 30.70 19.49 -23.30
CA ILE A 196 31.28 20.67 -22.66
C ILE A 196 32.74 20.39 -22.27
N ILE A 197 33.02 19.26 -21.63
CA ILE A 197 34.39 18.88 -21.23
C ILE A 197 35.33 18.79 -22.45
N LYS A 198 34.84 18.28 -23.59
CA LYS A 198 35.64 18.24 -24.83
C LYS A 198 35.95 19.64 -25.35
N LEU A 199 34.94 20.51 -25.41
CA LEU A 199 35.10 21.90 -25.84
C LEU A 199 36.03 22.68 -24.91
N GLU A 200 35.93 22.48 -23.59
CA GLU A 200 36.84 23.09 -22.62
C GLU A 200 38.29 22.68 -22.84
N ARG A 201 38.55 21.40 -23.14
CA ARG A 201 39.90 20.92 -23.47
C ARG A 201 40.43 21.56 -24.74
N GLU A 202 39.60 21.67 -25.77
CA GLU A 202 39.97 22.31 -27.05
C GLU A 202 40.28 23.80 -26.87
N ILE A 203 39.42 24.53 -26.15
CA ILE A 203 39.64 25.94 -25.80
C ILE A 203 40.94 26.12 -25.00
N ASN A 204 41.25 25.19 -24.09
CA ASN A 204 42.49 25.27 -23.32
C ASN A 204 43.74 25.04 -24.18
N LEU A 205 43.68 24.16 -25.19
CA LEU A 205 44.75 23.98 -26.16
C LEU A 205 44.94 25.24 -27.02
N GLU A 206 43.84 25.80 -27.53
CA GLU A 206 43.86 27.03 -28.33
C GLU A 206 44.43 28.21 -27.53
N LYS A 207 44.03 28.36 -26.25
CA LYS A 207 44.60 29.37 -25.35
C LYS A 207 46.11 29.21 -25.18
N LEU A 208 46.61 27.97 -25.04
CA LEU A 208 48.04 27.68 -24.92
C LEU A 208 48.80 27.99 -26.22
N GLU A 209 48.21 27.71 -27.38
CA GLU A 209 48.79 28.06 -28.68
C GLU A 209 48.85 29.57 -28.88
N LEU A 210 47.77 30.29 -28.58
CA LEU A 210 47.73 31.75 -28.61
C LEU A 210 48.75 32.38 -27.66
N GLU A 211 48.98 31.79 -26.49
CA GLU A 211 50.01 32.25 -25.56
C GLU A 211 51.43 32.06 -26.14
N ARG A 212 51.71 30.92 -26.77
CA ARG A 212 52.97 30.69 -27.49
C ARG A 212 53.18 31.67 -28.65
N GLU A 213 52.12 31.94 -29.41
CA GLU A 213 52.17 32.89 -30.52
C GLU A 213 52.40 34.32 -30.04
N LYS A 214 51.70 34.74 -28.98
CA LYS A 214 51.96 36.03 -28.30
C LYS A 214 53.39 36.13 -27.80
N ALA A 215 53.95 35.06 -27.23
CA ALA A 215 55.35 35.04 -26.80
C ALA A 215 56.31 35.20 -28.00
N ARG A 216 56.06 34.53 -29.13
CA ARG A 216 56.83 34.71 -30.37
C ARG A 216 56.77 36.14 -30.89
N PHE A 217 55.56 36.73 -30.99
CA PHE A 217 55.42 38.12 -31.40
C PHE A 217 56.12 39.10 -30.45
N GLN A 218 56.10 38.85 -29.13
CA GLN A 218 56.86 39.67 -28.18
C GLN A 218 58.37 39.51 -28.36
N GLU A 219 58.86 38.29 -28.63
CA GLU A 219 60.25 38.02 -28.91
C GLU A 219 60.72 38.68 -30.21
N GLU A 220 59.94 38.62 -31.28
CA GLU A 220 60.20 39.33 -32.53
C GLU A 220 60.25 40.86 -32.32
N ARG A 221 59.33 41.42 -31.54
CA ARG A 221 59.37 42.85 -31.17
C ARG A 221 60.60 43.20 -30.34
N ARG A 222 61.06 42.31 -29.45
CA ARG A 222 62.31 42.50 -28.68
C ARG A 222 63.54 42.30 -29.57
N ALA A 223 63.54 41.37 -30.51
CA ALA A 223 64.63 41.11 -31.44
C ALA A 223 64.82 42.27 -32.42
N LEU A 224 63.72 42.85 -32.95
CA LEU A 224 63.78 44.08 -33.73
C LEU A 224 64.39 45.23 -32.92
N LYS A 225 64.01 45.39 -31.63
CA LYS A 225 64.61 46.41 -30.74
C LYS A 225 66.10 46.14 -30.44
N ARG A 226 66.49 44.89 -30.16
CA ARG A 226 67.88 44.51 -29.89
C ARG A 226 68.78 44.62 -31.13
N SER A 227 68.26 44.39 -32.33
CA SER A 227 69.02 44.59 -33.58
C SER A 227 69.39 46.06 -33.83
N ALA A 228 68.72 47.00 -33.16
CA ALA A 228 69.05 48.42 -33.21
C ALA A 228 70.04 48.87 -32.11
N GLU A 229 70.23 48.09 -31.03
CA GLU A 229 71.07 48.48 -29.89
C GLU A 229 72.53 48.01 -30.01
N PHE A 230 72.86 47.08 -30.91
CA PHE A 230 74.25 46.63 -31.09
C PHE A 230 75.18 47.64 -31.81
N ARG A 231 74.82 48.94 -31.82
CA ARG A 231 75.73 49.99 -32.29
C ARG A 231 75.95 51.17 -31.35
N ARG A 232 75.32 51.25 -30.18
CA ARG A 232 75.65 52.32 -29.21
C ARG A 232 75.43 51.87 -27.76
N SER A 233 76.45 52.17 -26.96
CA SER A 233 76.50 52.22 -25.49
C SER A 233 76.82 50.94 -24.71
N ASP A 234 78.10 50.53 -24.82
CA ASP A 234 78.95 50.49 -23.62
C ASP A 234 78.87 51.86 -22.92
N SER A 235 78.18 51.97 -21.80
CA SER A 235 78.54 52.89 -20.69
C SER A 235 77.48 52.80 -19.59
N PHE A 236 77.94 52.51 -18.37
CA PHE A 236 77.22 52.57 -17.08
C PHE A 236 76.54 51.29 -16.59
N GLU A 237 77.36 50.28 -16.33
CA GLU A 237 77.22 49.50 -15.10
C GLU A 237 77.47 50.38 -13.86
N ASP A 238 76.96 49.91 -12.73
CA ASP A 238 77.23 50.37 -11.37
C ASP A 238 76.65 51.71 -10.92
N ARG A 239 75.38 51.66 -10.50
CA ARG A 239 74.98 52.14 -9.16
C ARG A 239 73.55 51.74 -8.79
N LYS A 240 73.47 50.89 -7.73
CA LYS A 240 72.47 50.91 -6.63
C LYS A 240 71.08 50.35 -7.02
N ARG A 241 70.39 49.46 -6.30
CA ARG A 241 70.47 48.96 -4.91
C ARG A 241 69.71 47.64 -4.80
N VAL A 242 70.21 46.80 -3.90
CA VAL A 242 69.48 45.74 -3.18
C VAL A 242 68.45 46.40 -2.25
N THR A 243 67.17 46.04 -2.37
CA THR A 243 66.19 46.11 -1.28
C THR A 243 65.21 44.95 -1.44
N THR A 244 65.40 43.94 -0.60
CA THR A 244 64.37 43.38 0.31
C THR A 244 62.92 43.72 -0.05
N GLU A 245 62.02 42.75 -0.23
CA GLU A 245 61.38 42.09 0.91
C GLU A 245 60.68 40.78 0.51
N ARG A 246 60.84 39.77 1.37
CA ARG A 246 60.01 38.57 1.55
C ARG A 246 58.59 39.03 1.95
N HIS A 247 57.48 38.41 1.58
CA HIS A 247 56.82 37.25 2.23
C HIS A 247 55.38 37.17 1.63
N PHE A 248 54.88 36.08 1.00
CA PHE A 248 54.18 34.91 1.59
C PHE A 248 53.24 35.30 2.75
N GLU A 249 51.91 35.25 2.68
CA GLU A 249 50.93 34.14 2.51
C GLU A 249 49.55 34.77 2.15
N ASP A 250 48.64 34.28 1.30
CA ASP A 250 47.98 32.99 1.04
C ASP A 250 47.38 32.26 2.27
N GLY A 251 46.07 32.43 2.47
CA GLY A 251 45.34 31.92 3.64
C GLY A 251 43.84 31.80 3.39
N SER A 252 43.51 30.95 2.42
CA SER A 252 42.20 30.46 2.04
C SER A 252 41.24 30.11 3.18
N THR A 253 40.01 30.59 3.05
CA THR A 253 38.72 29.92 3.33
C THR A 253 38.75 28.51 3.94
N GLN A 254 38.19 28.36 5.15
CA GLN A 254 37.56 27.12 5.60
C GLN A 254 36.09 27.39 5.96
N ILE A 255 35.19 27.14 5.01
CA ILE A 255 33.76 26.92 5.28
C ILE A 255 33.61 25.41 5.47
N ARG A 256 33.50 24.97 6.72
CA ARG A 256 33.20 23.59 7.09
C ARG A 256 31.69 23.49 7.34
N PHE A 257 30.95 22.92 6.38
CA PHE A 257 29.56 22.53 6.55
C PHE A 257 29.53 21.11 7.14
N GLU A 258 28.95 20.95 8.33
CA GLU A 258 28.56 19.63 8.85
C GLU A 258 27.07 19.38 8.58
N PRO A 259 26.69 18.18 8.10
CA PRO A 259 25.29 17.79 8.04
C PRO A 259 24.89 17.12 9.35
N HIS A 260 23.95 17.72 10.08
CA HIS A 260 23.20 16.99 11.11
C HIS A 260 22.15 16.13 10.42
N GLY A 261 22.19 14.84 10.77
CA GLY A 261 21.20 13.83 10.37
C GLY A 261 19.93 13.85 11.19
#